data_AF-A0A3M0WNX2-F1
#
_entry.id   AF-A0A3M0WNX2-F1
#
_cell.length_a   1.000
_cell.length_b   1.000
_cell.length_c   1.000
_cell.angle_alpha   90.00
_cell.angle_beta   90.00
_cell.angle_gamma   90.00
#
_symmetry.space_group_name_H-M   'P 1'
#
loop_
_entity.id
_entity.type
_entity.pdbx_description
1 polymer ?
#
loop_
_entity_poly.entity_id
_entity_poly.type
_entity_poly.pdbx_seq_one_letter_code
_entity_poly.pdbx_strand_id
1 'polypeptide(L)'
;EHYGPKPNPAVADIIRQGTLFSEVIAAGGTAALLSPYPQAYFDAIQSGKRLYSAVPLAANSAGIPLMGANELRNGRAVSPGFTGQGWRDMLGYTDIPLITLPEAGQKIAAIAQQYTFSFFEHWPSDRSGHRGTLANAARHLEMLDTVIGALLTHWDNRGLLIITSDHGNIEAKNHRQHTTNPVPTILAGANAAQYIHQLHNLTDIAKIVRQALQLPT
;
A
#
# COMPACT_ATOMS: atom_id res chain seq x y z
N GLU A 1 -18.59 -8.14 6.37
CA GLU A 1 -17.88 -9.44 6.52
C GLU A 1 -16.53 -9.34 5.84
N HIS A 2 -15.44 -9.76 6.51
CA HIS A 2 -14.08 -9.75 5.98
C HIS A 2 -13.68 -11.17 5.58
N TYR A 3 -13.75 -11.50 4.28
CA TYR A 3 -13.45 -12.84 3.75
C TYR A 3 -11.96 -13.05 3.40
N GLY A 4 -11.07 -12.25 4.00
CA GLY A 4 -9.66 -12.16 3.63
C GLY A 4 -9.43 -11.15 2.51
N PRO A 5 -8.26 -11.18 1.85
CA PRO A 5 -7.83 -10.10 0.95
C PRO A 5 -8.59 -10.06 -0.39
N LYS A 6 -9.35 -11.11 -0.73
CA LYS A 6 -10.12 -11.20 -1.96
C LYS A 6 -11.53 -10.66 -1.72
N PRO A 7 -11.97 -9.62 -2.43
CA PRO A 7 -13.34 -9.13 -2.29
C PRO A 7 -14.32 -10.22 -2.73
N ASN A 8 -15.44 -10.36 -2.01
CA ASN A 8 -16.57 -11.14 -2.49
C ASN A 8 -17.21 -10.46 -3.72
N PRO A 9 -18.13 -11.10 -4.46
CA PRO A 9 -18.71 -10.52 -5.66
C PRO A 9 -19.32 -9.12 -5.46
N ALA A 10 -20.07 -8.91 -4.37
CA ALA A 10 -20.69 -7.63 -4.06
C ALA A 10 -19.65 -6.50 -3.85
N VAL A 11 -18.59 -6.77 -3.09
CA VAL A 11 -17.50 -5.80 -2.88
C VAL A 11 -16.72 -5.58 -4.18
N ALA A 12 -16.50 -6.63 -4.97
CA ALA A 12 -15.81 -6.52 -6.26
C ALA A 12 -16.61 -5.64 -7.23
N ASP A 13 -17.94 -5.73 -7.23
CA ASP A 13 -18.80 -4.88 -8.06
C ASP A 13 -18.75 -3.42 -7.63
N ILE A 14 -18.69 -3.14 -6.32
CA ILE A 14 -18.46 -1.77 -5.81
C ILE A 14 -17.10 -1.24 -6.30
N ILE A 15 -16.04 -2.04 -6.18
CA ILE A 15 -14.70 -1.64 -6.66
C ILE A 15 -14.70 -1.34 -8.16
N ARG A 16 -15.43 -2.12 -8.96
CA ARG A 16 -15.53 -1.92 -10.41
C ARG A 16 -16.33 -0.68 -10.81
N GLN A 17 -17.26 -0.22 -9.96
CA GLN A 17 -18.02 1.01 -10.21
C GLN A 17 -17.16 2.26 -10.11
N GLY A 18 -16.14 2.25 -9.25
CA GLY A 18 -15.19 3.33 -9.15
C GLY A 18 -14.41 3.32 -7.84
N THR A 19 -13.18 3.82 -7.90
CA THR A 19 -12.30 4.06 -6.76
C THR A 19 -11.51 5.35 -6.98
N LEU A 20 -10.71 5.77 -5.99
CA LEU A 20 -9.80 6.91 -6.14
C LEU A 20 -8.89 6.77 -7.38
N PHE A 21 -8.48 5.54 -7.73
CA PHE A 21 -7.71 5.31 -8.96
C PHE A 21 -8.48 5.75 -10.21
N SER A 22 -9.72 5.27 -10.38
CA SER A 22 -10.51 5.60 -11.57
C SER A 22 -10.94 7.07 -11.59
N GLU A 23 -11.23 7.66 -10.43
CA GLU A 23 -11.58 9.08 -10.31
C GLU A 23 -10.41 9.98 -10.74
N VAL A 24 -9.19 9.66 -10.32
CA VAL A 24 -7.98 10.40 -10.72
C VAL A 24 -7.72 10.27 -12.22
N ILE A 25 -7.85 9.06 -12.79
CA ILE A 25 -7.68 8.85 -14.23
C ILE A 25 -8.77 9.60 -15.02
N ALA A 26 -10.02 9.55 -14.57
CA ALA A 26 -11.13 10.26 -15.21
C ALA A 26 -10.96 11.79 -15.19
N ALA A 27 -10.28 12.33 -14.17
CA ALA A 27 -9.90 13.74 -14.07
C ALA A 27 -8.66 14.11 -14.91
N GLY A 28 -8.07 13.17 -15.66
CA GLY A 28 -6.87 13.38 -16.48
C GLY A 28 -5.55 13.34 -15.70
N GLY A 29 -5.58 12.91 -14.43
CA GLY A 29 -4.39 12.71 -13.60
C GLY A 29 -3.69 11.37 -13.86
N THR A 30 -2.58 11.15 -13.16
CA THR A 30 -1.84 9.89 -13.19
C THR A 30 -1.92 9.17 -11.85
N ALA A 31 -2.05 7.84 -11.88
CA ALA A 31 -2.07 7.06 -10.65
C ALA A 31 -1.33 5.73 -10.74
N ALA A 32 -0.86 5.24 -9.59
CA ALA A 32 -0.09 3.99 -9.51
C ALA A 32 -0.25 3.22 -8.20
N LEU A 33 -0.26 1.90 -8.30
CA LEU A 33 0.00 0.99 -7.18
C LEU A 33 1.49 0.65 -7.18
N LEU A 34 2.21 1.11 -6.15
CA LEU A 34 3.67 1.07 -6.11
C LEU A 34 4.24 -0.31 -5.72
N SER A 35 3.37 -1.19 -5.19
CA SER A 35 3.73 -2.55 -4.79
C SER A 35 3.79 -3.47 -6.02
N PRO A 36 4.96 -4.08 -6.33
CA PRO A 36 5.10 -4.97 -7.45
C PRO A 36 4.62 -6.39 -7.16
N TYR A 37 4.28 -7.13 -8.21
CA TYR A 37 3.88 -8.54 -8.16
C TYR A 37 4.82 -9.41 -9.02
N PRO A 38 5.16 -10.64 -8.61
CA PRO A 38 6.00 -11.55 -9.39
C PRO A 38 5.27 -12.07 -10.63
N GLN A 39 5.99 -12.55 -11.65
CA GLN A 39 5.40 -13.08 -12.89
C GLN A 39 4.35 -14.18 -12.61
N ALA A 40 4.64 -15.08 -11.68
CA ALA A 40 3.72 -16.14 -11.28
C ALA A 40 2.36 -15.61 -10.75
N TYR A 41 2.30 -14.38 -10.22
CA TYR A 41 1.04 -13.74 -9.86
C TYR A 41 0.21 -13.41 -11.10
N PHE A 42 0.83 -12.78 -12.10
CA PHE A 42 0.19 -12.42 -13.37
C PHE A 42 -0.30 -13.67 -14.12
N ASP A 43 0.54 -14.69 -14.22
CA ASP A 43 0.17 -15.96 -14.87
C ASP A 43 -1.03 -16.62 -14.17
N ALA A 44 -1.09 -16.54 -12.84
CA ALA A 44 -2.20 -17.06 -12.06
C ALA A 44 -3.50 -16.27 -12.27
N ILE A 45 -3.42 -14.94 -12.43
CA ILE A 45 -4.57 -14.10 -12.79
C ILE A 45 -5.06 -14.46 -14.20
N GLN A 46 -4.16 -14.47 -15.19
CA GLN A 46 -4.49 -14.73 -16.59
C GLN A 46 -5.11 -16.12 -16.79
N SER A 47 -4.60 -17.12 -16.07
CA SER A 47 -5.13 -18.49 -16.11
C SER A 47 -6.42 -18.69 -15.29
N GLY A 48 -6.90 -17.66 -14.57
CA GLY A 48 -8.07 -17.75 -13.69
C GLY A 48 -7.83 -18.54 -12.40
N LYS A 49 -6.60 -19.02 -12.15
CA LYS A 49 -6.22 -19.72 -10.90
C LYS A 49 -6.21 -18.79 -9.69
N ARG A 50 -6.14 -17.48 -9.92
CA ARG A 50 -6.16 -16.44 -8.90
C ARG A 50 -7.12 -15.33 -9.31
N LEU A 51 -7.77 -14.75 -8.30
CA LEU A 51 -8.50 -13.48 -8.41
C LEU A 51 -7.65 -12.35 -7.80
N TYR A 52 -7.85 -11.14 -8.28
CA TYR A 52 -7.30 -9.94 -7.67
C TYR A 52 -7.78 -9.77 -6.23
N SER A 53 -6.89 -9.28 -5.36
CA SER A 53 -7.28 -8.66 -4.08
C SER A 53 -7.87 -7.26 -4.34
N ALA A 54 -8.46 -6.64 -3.32
CA ALA A 54 -9.21 -5.39 -3.48
C ALA A 54 -8.40 -4.26 -4.15
N VAL A 55 -7.16 -4.03 -3.70
CA VAL A 55 -6.31 -2.94 -4.21
C VAL A 55 -5.85 -3.17 -5.67
N PRO A 56 -5.27 -4.32 -6.07
CA PRO A 56 -4.93 -4.56 -7.47
C PRO A 56 -6.17 -4.67 -8.36
N LEU A 57 -7.33 -5.10 -7.84
CA LEU A 57 -8.60 -5.03 -8.58
C LEU A 57 -8.95 -3.57 -8.89
N ALA A 58 -8.85 -2.68 -7.90
CA ALA A 58 -9.14 -1.26 -8.06
C ALA A 58 -8.24 -0.60 -9.12
N ALA A 59 -6.92 -0.84 -9.04
CA ALA A 59 -5.96 -0.34 -10.02
C ALA A 59 -6.25 -0.91 -11.43
N ASN A 60 -6.43 -2.22 -11.55
CA ASN A 60 -6.71 -2.86 -12.84
C ASN A 60 -8.04 -2.38 -13.44
N SER A 61 -9.10 -2.21 -12.63
CA SER A 61 -10.40 -1.67 -13.08
C SER A 61 -10.31 -0.23 -13.55
N ALA A 62 -9.34 0.55 -13.06
CA ALA A 62 -9.05 1.90 -13.53
C ALA A 62 -8.14 1.93 -14.78
N GLY A 63 -7.77 0.77 -15.34
CA GLY A 63 -6.85 0.67 -16.48
C GLY A 63 -5.37 0.92 -16.12
N ILE A 64 -5.02 0.90 -14.83
CA ILE A 64 -3.66 1.11 -14.35
C ILE A 64 -2.90 -0.22 -14.35
N PRO A 65 -1.76 -0.32 -15.07
CA PRO A 65 -0.97 -1.55 -15.05
C PRO A 65 -0.34 -1.78 -13.68
N LEU A 66 -0.36 -3.02 -13.20
CA LEU A 66 0.33 -3.39 -11.97
C LEU A 66 1.84 -3.52 -12.23
N MET A 67 2.66 -3.05 -11.31
CA MET A 67 4.11 -3.12 -11.41
C MET A 67 4.61 -4.56 -11.27
N GLY A 68 5.65 -4.91 -12.02
CA GLY A 68 6.25 -6.24 -12.00
C GLY A 68 7.70 -6.26 -11.51
N ALA A 69 8.37 -7.39 -11.77
CA ALA A 69 9.79 -7.56 -11.49
C ALA A 69 10.66 -6.52 -12.21
N ASN A 70 10.27 -6.11 -13.42
CA ASN A 70 11.01 -5.13 -14.22
C ASN A 70 10.99 -3.74 -13.58
N GLU A 71 9.85 -3.30 -13.08
CA GLU A 71 9.72 -2.01 -12.40
C GLU A 71 10.54 -2.02 -11.11
N LEU A 72 10.46 -3.12 -10.33
CA LEU A 72 11.26 -3.28 -9.12
C LEU A 72 12.76 -3.26 -9.42
N ARG A 73 13.21 -4.01 -10.44
CA ARG A 73 14.62 -4.08 -10.86
C ARG A 73 15.17 -2.71 -11.26
N ASN A 74 14.36 -1.90 -11.92
CA ASN A 74 14.75 -0.58 -12.40
C ASN A 74 14.46 0.54 -11.37
N GLY A 75 14.11 0.18 -10.12
CA GLY A 75 13.87 1.16 -9.05
C GLY A 75 12.62 2.03 -9.27
N ARG A 76 11.64 1.56 -10.05
CA ARG A 76 10.34 2.20 -10.28
C ARG A 76 9.21 1.63 -9.42
N ALA A 77 9.50 0.59 -8.63
CA ALA A 77 8.60 0.00 -7.65
C ALA A 77 9.35 -0.29 -6.35
N VAL A 78 8.63 -0.46 -5.24
CA VAL A 78 9.21 -0.84 -3.95
C VAL A 78 8.57 -2.13 -3.47
N SER A 79 9.37 -3.10 -3.07
CA SER A 79 8.86 -4.37 -2.56
C SER A 79 7.95 -4.13 -1.34
N PRO A 80 6.85 -4.89 -1.15
CA PRO A 80 6.09 -4.82 0.08
C PRO A 80 6.95 -5.17 1.31
N GLY A 81 8.03 -5.95 1.15
CA GLY A 81 9.02 -6.21 2.21
C GLY A 81 10.15 -5.17 2.30
N PHE A 82 10.03 -4.05 1.61
CA PHE A 82 11.00 -2.95 1.48
C PHE A 82 12.30 -3.29 0.74
N THR A 83 13.12 -4.19 1.27
CA THR A 83 14.53 -4.33 0.89
C THR A 83 14.79 -5.12 -0.40
N GLY A 84 13.77 -5.76 -0.97
CA GLY A 84 13.93 -6.71 -2.08
C GLY A 84 14.40 -8.11 -1.66
N GLN A 85 14.78 -8.31 -0.39
CA GLN A 85 15.28 -9.60 0.11
C GLN A 85 14.30 -10.75 -0.15
N GLY A 86 13.00 -10.54 0.12
CA GLY A 86 11.97 -11.55 -0.12
C GLY A 86 11.82 -11.95 -1.59
N TRP A 87 12.14 -11.05 -2.53
CA TRP A 87 12.12 -11.37 -3.96
C TRP A 87 13.26 -12.29 -4.37
N ARG A 88 14.44 -12.12 -3.76
CA ARG A 88 15.57 -13.04 -3.97
C ARG A 88 15.31 -14.38 -3.31
N ASP A 89 15.09 -14.37 -1.99
CA ASP A 89 15.13 -15.59 -1.17
C ASP A 89 13.91 -16.48 -1.38
N MET A 90 12.73 -15.89 -1.61
CA MET A 90 11.48 -16.65 -1.69
C MET A 90 10.95 -16.84 -3.10
N LEU A 91 11.32 -15.95 -4.04
CA LEU A 91 10.75 -15.91 -5.38
C LEU A 91 11.78 -16.18 -6.49
N GLY A 92 13.07 -16.30 -6.14
CA GLY A 92 14.15 -16.68 -7.07
C GLY A 92 14.62 -15.56 -8.01
N TYR A 93 14.21 -14.30 -7.78
CA TYR A 93 14.66 -13.17 -8.60
C TYR A 93 15.99 -12.62 -8.09
N THR A 94 17.08 -13.37 -8.32
CA THR A 94 18.43 -13.10 -7.77
C THR A 94 19.04 -11.77 -8.21
N ASP A 95 18.50 -11.15 -9.25
CA ASP A 95 18.97 -9.90 -9.84
C ASP A 95 18.23 -8.64 -9.34
N ILE A 96 17.20 -8.78 -8.51
CA ILE A 96 16.50 -7.64 -7.90
C ILE A 96 17.44 -6.89 -6.95
N PRO A 97 17.66 -5.57 -7.09
CA PRO A 97 18.54 -4.83 -6.19
C PRO A 97 18.12 -4.98 -4.72
N LEU A 98 19.10 -5.18 -3.84
CA LEU A 98 18.90 -5.08 -2.41
C LEU A 98 19.13 -3.64 -1.97
N ILE A 99 18.19 -3.11 -1.21
CA ILE A 99 18.27 -1.76 -0.64
C ILE A 99 18.10 -1.82 0.87
N THR A 100 18.66 -0.84 1.56
CA THR A 100 18.47 -0.63 2.99
C THR A 100 17.05 -0.12 3.28
N LEU A 101 16.64 -0.18 4.56
CA LEU A 101 15.34 0.34 4.99
C LEU A 101 15.22 1.86 4.78
N PRO A 102 16.23 2.70 5.10
CA PRO A 102 16.16 4.13 4.78
C PRO A 102 16.04 4.39 3.27
N GLU A 103 16.79 3.67 2.44
CA GLU A 103 16.69 3.78 0.98
C GLU A 103 15.30 3.39 0.46
N ALA A 104 14.63 2.42 1.09
CA ALA A 104 13.26 2.07 0.76
C ALA A 104 12.29 3.23 1.04
N GLY A 105 12.41 3.89 2.19
CA GLY A 105 11.60 5.08 2.52
C GLY A 105 11.83 6.22 1.53
N GLN A 106 13.10 6.51 1.20
CA GLN A 106 13.48 7.50 0.19
C GLN A 106 12.88 7.15 -1.19
N LYS A 107 12.96 5.88 -1.61
CA LYS A 107 12.41 5.43 -2.90
C LYS A 107 10.88 5.52 -2.94
N ILE A 108 10.19 5.16 -1.86
CA ILE A 108 8.73 5.32 -1.77
C ILE A 108 8.38 6.81 -1.99
N ALA A 109 9.05 7.73 -1.31
CA ALA A 109 8.82 9.17 -1.47
C ALA A 109 9.04 9.61 -2.92
N ALA A 110 10.18 9.23 -3.51
CA ALA A 110 10.57 9.66 -4.86
C ALA A 110 9.65 9.10 -5.96
N ILE A 111 9.19 7.85 -5.84
CA ILE A 111 8.29 7.23 -6.82
C ILE A 111 6.88 7.80 -6.66
N ALA A 112 6.39 7.92 -5.42
CA ALA A 112 5.05 8.41 -5.12
C ALA A 112 4.78 9.80 -5.73
N GLN A 113 5.77 10.68 -5.70
CA GLN A 113 5.70 12.05 -6.22
C GLN A 113 5.64 12.14 -7.75
N GLN A 114 5.82 11.05 -8.49
CA GLN A 114 5.68 11.02 -9.95
C GLN A 114 4.22 10.92 -10.40
N TYR A 115 3.29 10.73 -9.47
CA TYR A 115 1.88 10.49 -9.74
C TYR A 115 1.00 11.50 -9.02
N THR A 116 -0.15 11.83 -9.62
CA THR A 116 -1.22 12.58 -8.94
C THR A 116 -1.74 11.82 -7.71
N PHE A 117 -1.87 10.50 -7.82
CA PHE A 117 -2.23 9.62 -6.71
C PHE A 117 -1.41 8.33 -6.74
N SER A 118 -0.78 7.99 -5.62
CA SER A 118 -0.08 6.72 -5.50
C SER A 118 -0.51 5.99 -4.23
N PHE A 119 -0.50 4.66 -4.30
CA PHE A 119 -0.87 3.79 -3.19
C PHE A 119 0.22 2.73 -3.00
N PHE A 120 0.59 2.46 -1.75
CA PHE A 120 1.56 1.44 -1.40
C PHE A 120 1.01 0.61 -0.24
N GLU A 121 1.12 -0.72 -0.35
CA GLU A 121 0.63 -1.65 0.67
C GLU A 121 1.78 -2.46 1.31
N HIS A 122 1.85 -2.41 2.64
CA HIS A 122 2.76 -3.22 3.46
C HIS A 122 2.01 -4.36 4.16
N TRP A 123 1.47 -5.28 3.36
CA TRP A 123 0.80 -6.49 3.85
C TRP A 123 1.68 -7.44 4.70
N PRO A 124 3.05 -7.43 4.65
CA PRO A 124 3.83 -8.31 5.50
C PRO A 124 3.60 -8.13 7.01
N SER A 125 3.14 -6.95 7.44
CA SER A 125 2.80 -6.68 8.86
C SER A 125 1.67 -7.59 9.36
N ASP A 126 0.61 -7.77 8.57
CA ASP A 126 -0.51 -8.66 8.89
C ASP A 126 -0.07 -10.12 9.02
N ARG A 127 0.78 -10.59 8.10
CA ARG A 127 1.39 -11.93 8.18
C ARG A 127 2.22 -12.10 9.46
N SER A 128 2.95 -11.07 9.87
CA SER A 128 3.70 -11.01 11.14
C SER A 128 2.80 -10.88 12.37
N GLY A 129 1.55 -10.44 12.22
CA GLY A 129 0.53 -10.51 13.25
C GLY A 129 -0.01 -11.94 13.42
N HIS A 130 -0.39 -12.58 12.33
CA HIS A 130 -0.89 -13.96 12.32
C HIS A 130 0.14 -15.03 12.77
N ARG A 131 1.44 -14.74 12.74
CA ARG A 131 2.53 -15.70 13.00
C ARG A 131 3.64 -15.07 13.84
N GLY A 132 4.56 -15.87 14.35
CA GLY A 132 5.76 -15.36 15.04
C GLY A 132 5.51 -14.86 16.47
N THR A 133 6.63 -14.57 17.14
CA THR A 133 6.67 -14.15 18.56
C THR A 133 6.51 -12.63 18.71
N LEU A 134 6.38 -12.16 19.95
CA LEU A 134 6.45 -10.73 20.28
C LEU A 134 7.75 -10.10 19.78
N ALA A 135 8.89 -10.79 19.92
CA ALA A 135 10.16 -10.30 19.41
C ALA A 135 10.18 -10.15 17.87
N ASN A 136 9.47 -11.03 17.14
CA ASN A 136 9.32 -10.88 15.70
C ASN A 136 8.45 -9.68 15.34
N ALA A 137 7.37 -9.43 16.09
CA ALA A 137 6.52 -8.27 15.91
C ALA A 137 7.29 -6.96 16.19
N ALA A 138 8.04 -6.89 17.29
CA ALA A 138 8.87 -5.73 17.64
C ALA A 138 9.86 -5.39 16.53
N ARG A 139 10.62 -6.37 16.04
CA ARG A 139 11.57 -6.18 14.92
C ARG A 139 10.90 -5.69 13.64
N HIS A 140 9.68 -6.16 13.38
CA HIS A 140 8.90 -5.72 12.22
C HIS A 140 8.46 -4.27 12.37
N LEU A 141 8.06 -3.86 13.58
CA LEU A 141 7.71 -2.47 13.88
C LEU A 141 8.93 -1.54 13.80
N GLU A 142 10.10 -1.97 14.28
CA GLU A 142 11.37 -1.23 14.12
C GLU A 142 11.74 -1.04 12.65
N MET A 143 11.49 -2.06 11.82
CA MET A 143 11.66 -1.98 10.37
C MET A 143 10.71 -0.94 9.76
N LEU A 144 9.42 -0.97 10.14
CA LEU A 144 8.43 0.01 9.70
C LEU A 144 8.80 1.43 10.12
N ASP A 145 9.19 1.63 11.37
CA ASP A 145 9.61 2.92 11.92
C ASP A 145 10.78 3.51 11.12
N THR A 146 11.79 2.69 10.83
CA THR A 146 12.95 3.11 10.01
C THR A 146 12.53 3.59 8.62
N VAL A 147 11.63 2.86 7.95
CA VAL A 147 11.16 3.21 6.60
C VAL A 147 10.28 4.45 6.64
N ILE A 148 9.37 4.55 7.61
CA ILE A 148 8.47 5.69 7.78
C ILE A 148 9.27 6.96 8.09
N GLY A 149 10.29 6.88 8.96
CA GLY A 149 11.16 8.01 9.27
C GLY A 149 11.89 8.54 8.03
N ALA A 150 12.43 7.65 7.20
CA ALA A 150 13.06 8.05 5.94
C ALA A 150 12.06 8.60 4.92
N LEU A 151 10.88 7.98 4.80
CA LEU A 151 9.79 8.47 3.94
C LEU A 151 9.38 9.90 4.33
N LEU A 152 9.14 10.15 5.62
CA LEU A 152 8.79 11.48 6.14
C LEU A 152 9.89 12.51 5.89
N THR A 153 11.16 12.11 6.06
CA THR A 153 12.31 13.00 5.81
C THR A 153 12.42 13.43 4.35
N HIS A 154 12.04 12.55 3.41
CA HIS A 154 12.14 12.79 1.97
C HIS A 154 10.81 13.18 1.30
N TRP A 155 9.74 13.35 2.08
CA TRP A 155 8.44 13.73 1.53
C TRP A 155 8.43 15.20 1.09
N ASP A 156 7.89 15.46 -0.10
CA ASP A 156 7.66 16.81 -0.58
C ASP A 156 6.38 17.38 0.04
N ASN A 157 6.52 18.45 0.82
CA ASN A 157 5.41 19.10 1.51
C ASN A 157 4.35 19.73 0.59
N ARG A 158 4.56 19.73 -0.75
CA ARG A 158 3.51 20.06 -1.73
C ARG A 158 2.46 18.96 -1.91
N GLY A 159 2.79 17.71 -1.59
CA GLY A 159 1.85 16.57 -1.61
C GLY A 159 1.30 16.26 -0.22
N LEU A 160 0.13 15.61 -0.15
CA LEU A 160 -0.41 15.03 1.08
C LEU A 160 0.03 13.56 1.19
N LEU A 161 0.72 13.22 2.28
CA LEU A 161 1.03 11.84 2.66
C LEU A 161 0.03 11.37 3.71
N ILE A 162 -0.55 10.18 3.48
CA ILE A 162 -1.43 9.51 4.43
C ILE A 162 -0.82 8.13 4.74
N ILE A 163 -0.44 7.91 5.99
CA ILE A 163 0.02 6.60 6.47
C ILE A 163 -1.04 6.08 7.45
N THR A 164 -1.61 4.92 7.18
CA THR A 164 -2.64 4.32 8.03
C THR A 164 -2.53 2.80 8.00
N SER A 165 -3.41 2.12 8.74
CA SER A 165 -3.61 0.69 8.65
C SER A 165 -5.11 0.41 8.42
N ASP A 166 -5.43 -0.65 7.69
CA ASP A 166 -6.81 -1.07 7.44
C ASP A 166 -7.43 -1.80 8.64
N HIS A 167 -6.61 -2.39 9.52
CA HIS A 167 -7.03 -3.00 10.78
C HIS A 167 -5.84 -3.32 11.71
N GLY A 168 -6.12 -3.63 12.98
CA GLY A 168 -5.09 -4.15 13.90
C GLY A 168 -4.82 -5.65 13.71
N ASN A 169 -3.62 -6.09 14.08
CA ASN A 169 -3.21 -7.50 14.18
C ASN A 169 -1.87 -7.62 14.95
N ILE A 170 -0.81 -6.99 14.42
CA ILE A 170 0.57 -7.19 14.89
C ILE A 170 0.82 -6.78 16.34
N GLU A 171 0.00 -5.89 16.89
CA GLU A 171 0.05 -5.42 18.27
C GLU A 171 -0.44 -6.47 19.29
N ALA A 172 -1.23 -7.46 18.85
CA ALA A 172 -1.82 -8.48 19.73
C ALA A 172 -1.23 -9.86 19.42
N LYS A 173 -0.28 -10.32 20.24
CA LYS A 173 0.44 -11.59 20.04
C LYS A 173 -0.08 -12.77 20.86
N ASN A 174 -1.15 -12.58 21.62
CA ASN A 174 -1.83 -13.63 22.39
C ASN A 174 -2.81 -14.47 21.55
N HIS A 175 -3.20 -13.99 20.37
CA HIS A 175 -4.01 -14.71 19.40
C HIS A 175 -3.55 -14.45 17.97
N ARG A 176 -4.19 -15.12 17.01
CA ARG A 176 -3.85 -15.01 15.58
C ARG A 176 -4.92 -14.31 14.77
N GLN A 177 -5.97 -13.77 15.40
CA GLN A 177 -7.04 -13.04 14.72
C GLN A 177 -6.72 -11.54 14.64
N HIS A 178 -7.39 -10.83 13.75
CA HIS A 178 -7.34 -9.37 13.73
C HIS A 178 -7.96 -8.81 15.02
N THR A 179 -7.63 -7.58 15.37
CA THR A 179 -8.21 -6.89 16.52
C THR A 179 -9.24 -5.86 16.07
N THR A 180 -10.04 -5.39 17.04
CA THR A 180 -10.91 -4.22 16.89
C THR A 180 -10.25 -2.95 17.45
N ASN A 181 -8.93 -2.95 17.63
CA ASN A 181 -8.20 -1.79 18.11
C ASN A 181 -8.26 -0.66 17.06
N PRO A 182 -8.31 0.61 17.48
CA PRO A 182 -8.12 1.73 16.57
C PRO A 182 -6.77 1.65 15.86
N VAL A 183 -6.74 2.08 14.60
CA VAL A 183 -5.53 2.13 13.78
C VAL A 183 -4.92 3.53 13.82
N PRO A 184 -3.58 3.65 13.89
CA PRO A 184 -2.93 4.95 13.80
C PRO A 184 -3.09 5.52 12.39
N THR A 185 -3.27 6.83 12.28
CA THR A 185 -3.19 7.54 11.00
C THR A 185 -2.31 8.78 11.13
N ILE A 186 -1.35 8.93 10.24
CA ILE A 186 -0.43 10.06 10.15
C ILE A 186 -0.74 10.80 8.85
N LEU A 187 -0.98 12.10 8.95
CA LEU A 187 -1.05 13.02 7.81
C LEU A 187 0.20 13.91 7.82
N ALA A 188 0.87 14.03 6.68
CA ALA A 188 2.03 14.91 6.51
C ALA A 188 1.97 15.66 5.17
N GLY A 189 2.63 16.81 5.10
CA GLY A 189 2.67 17.67 3.91
C GLY A 189 1.45 18.58 3.76
N ALA A 190 0.99 18.75 2.52
CA ALA A 190 0.03 19.81 2.15
C ALA A 190 -1.28 19.72 2.94
N ASN A 191 -1.62 20.80 3.65
CA ASN A 191 -2.87 20.95 4.41
C ASN A 191 -3.17 19.83 5.44
N ALA A 192 -2.17 19.04 5.85
CA ALA A 192 -2.35 17.91 6.76
C ALA A 192 -3.07 18.27 8.07
N ALA A 193 -2.71 19.41 8.67
CA ALA A 193 -3.35 19.92 9.90
C ALA A 193 -4.83 20.29 9.71
N GLN A 194 -5.27 20.63 8.50
CA GLN A 194 -6.68 20.92 8.22
C GLN A 194 -7.49 19.63 8.05
N TYR A 195 -6.90 18.62 7.42
CA TYR A 195 -7.57 17.34 7.17
C TYR A 195 -7.68 16.45 8.40
N ILE A 196 -6.77 16.56 9.38
CA ILE A 196 -6.78 15.68 10.56
C ILE A 196 -8.08 15.77 11.36
N HIS A 197 -8.72 16.94 11.39
CA HIS A 197 -9.99 17.16 12.08
C HIS A 197 -11.19 16.49 11.40
N GLN A 198 -11.05 16.09 10.13
CA GLN A 198 -12.10 15.38 9.38
C GLN A 198 -11.99 13.86 9.53
N LEU A 199 -10.87 13.36 10.02
CA LEU A 199 -10.57 11.93 10.09
C LEU A 199 -11.11 11.32 11.39
N HIS A 200 -12.21 10.57 11.28
CA HIS A 200 -12.80 9.85 12.42
C HIS A 200 -12.68 8.33 12.25
N ASN A 201 -12.76 7.85 11.01
CA ASN A 201 -12.59 6.44 10.67
C ASN A 201 -12.06 6.29 9.23
N LEU A 202 -11.83 5.05 8.80
CA LEU A 202 -11.26 4.74 7.48
C LEU A 202 -12.08 5.27 6.29
N THR A 203 -13.40 5.44 6.44
CA THR A 203 -14.25 5.95 5.36
C THR A 203 -14.01 7.42 5.04
N ASP A 204 -13.39 8.17 5.96
CA ASP A 204 -13.09 9.59 5.76
C ASP A 204 -11.83 9.80 4.90
N ILE A 205 -10.95 8.79 4.80
CA ILE A 205 -9.70 8.88 4.01
C ILE A 205 -10.01 9.18 2.54
N ALA A 206 -10.97 8.49 1.94
CA ALA A 206 -11.32 8.73 0.54
C ALA A 206 -11.86 10.15 0.31
N LYS A 207 -12.62 10.70 1.25
CA LYS A 207 -13.11 12.09 1.19
C LYS A 207 -11.96 13.08 1.27
N ILE A 208 -11.01 12.85 2.18
CA ILE A 208 -9.81 13.68 2.34
C ILE A 208 -8.98 13.66 1.07
N VAL A 209 -8.75 12.48 0.47
CA VAL A 209 -8.00 12.37 -0.80
C VAL A 209 -8.71 13.12 -1.93
N ARG A 210 -10.05 13.00 -2.05
CA ARG A 210 -10.80 13.76 -3.05
C ARG A 210 -10.65 15.27 -2.87
N GLN A 211 -10.77 15.78 -1.63
CA GLN A 211 -10.56 17.19 -1.35
C GLN A 211 -9.14 17.66 -1.67
N ALA A 212 -8.12 16.87 -1.29
CA ALA A 212 -6.72 17.19 -1.55
C ALA A 212 -6.38 17.23 -3.04
N LEU A 213 -7.01 16.36 -3.84
CA LEU A 213 -6.84 16.27 -5.28
C LEU A 213 -7.87 17.09 -6.07
N GLN A 214 -8.76 17.82 -5.40
CA GLN A 214 -9.85 18.60 -6.03
C GLN A 214 -10.74 17.75 -6.95
N LEU A 215 -10.97 16.49 -6.58
CA LEU A 215 -11.89 15.59 -7.27
C LEU A 215 -13.33 15.85 -6.83
N PRO A 216 -14.34 15.51 -7.67
CA PRO A 216 -15.74 15.57 -7.27
C PRO A 216 -16.00 14.71 -6.01
N THR A 217 -16.67 15.29 -5.01
CA THR A 217 -17.09 14.62 -3.77
C THR A 217 -18.55 14.18 -3.78
#